data_AF-F2SQA3-F1
#
_entry.id   AF-F2SQA3-F1
#
_cell.length_a   1.000
_cell.length_b   1.000
_cell.length_c   1.000
_cell.angle_alpha   90.00
_cell.angle_beta   90.00
_cell.angle_gamma   90.00
#
_symmetry.space_group_name_H-M   'P 1'
#
loop_
_entity.id
_entity.type
_entity.pdbx_description
1 polymer ?
#
loop_
_entity_poly.entity_id
_entity_poly.type
_entity_poly.pdbx_seq_one_letter_code
_entity_poly.pdbx_strand_id
1 'polypeptide(L)'
;MPKVLRDEAAASQTGSGSKRSFSTSARLHQGEVKGNSPDPSAATVANMLAASNRGESVDVERGIPEGFKYEPPTLPLPPNERFDRRYEPLVEQFTKLIMKHGKLSLAQKHMAKILEYLRTAPAPLIDPSKPFLPGPPSPQLPLNPILYLTLAVDSIAPLFRIRQIRGIAGGGAALPIPSPLAQRQRRREAITWILEAAEKRRDNQLSHRIANEIIAIAEGKSSVWLKRAAIHKQATVSRANIRRASQQRRGRKQ
;
A
#
# COMPACT_ATOMS: atom_id res chain seq x y z
N MET A 1 47.19 -29.16 -37.82
CA MET A 1 47.36 -28.30 -36.62
C MET A 1 48.44 -28.90 -35.72
N PRO A 2 49.52 -28.15 -35.41
CA PRO A 2 50.63 -28.59 -34.56
C PRO A 2 50.18 -29.07 -33.16
N LYS A 3 50.92 -30.03 -32.59
CA LYS A 3 50.61 -30.71 -31.32
C LYS A 3 50.47 -29.75 -30.13
N VAL A 4 51.26 -28.67 -30.13
CA VAL A 4 51.25 -27.60 -29.11
C VAL A 4 49.90 -26.87 -29.01
N LEU A 5 49.16 -26.77 -30.11
CA LEU A 5 47.85 -26.09 -30.15
C LEU A 5 46.68 -26.97 -29.64
N ARG A 6 46.90 -28.28 -29.48
CA ARG A 6 45.89 -29.18 -28.85
C ARG A 6 46.06 -29.22 -27.33
N ASP A 7 47.28 -29.08 -26.85
CA ASP A 7 47.59 -29.08 -25.42
C ASP A 7 47.16 -27.75 -24.74
N GLU A 8 47.20 -26.62 -25.47
CA GLU A 8 46.68 -25.32 -24.99
C GLU A 8 45.14 -25.28 -24.87
N ALA A 9 44.43 -26.00 -25.75
CA ALA A 9 42.96 -26.10 -25.67
C ALA A 9 42.50 -27.03 -24.53
N ALA A 10 43.32 -27.99 -24.12
CA ALA A 10 43.03 -28.92 -23.02
C ALA A 10 43.33 -28.33 -21.62
N ALA A 11 44.23 -27.34 -21.52
CA ALA A 11 44.63 -26.72 -20.25
C ALA A 11 43.67 -25.61 -19.75
N SER A 12 42.71 -25.16 -20.56
CA SER A 12 41.77 -24.08 -20.19
C SER A 12 40.44 -24.56 -19.58
N GLN A 13 40.26 -25.87 -19.44
CA GLN A 13 39.07 -26.48 -18.85
C GLN A 13 39.44 -27.39 -17.66
N THR A 14 39.96 -26.85 -16.56
CA THR A 14 39.90 -27.51 -15.23
C THR A 14 40.50 -26.65 -14.12
N GLY A 15 39.75 -26.51 -13.02
CA GLY A 15 40.27 -26.24 -11.66
C GLY A 15 40.65 -24.78 -11.34
N SER A 16 39.88 -24.04 -10.56
CA SER A 16 39.68 -24.16 -9.09
C SER A 16 40.58 -23.20 -8.30
N GLY A 17 39.95 -22.15 -7.76
CA GLY A 17 40.06 -21.81 -6.34
C GLY A 17 41.24 -20.96 -5.86
N SER A 18 40.88 -19.81 -5.27
CA SER A 18 41.33 -19.36 -3.93
C SER A 18 42.13 -18.04 -3.84
N LYS A 19 41.40 -17.04 -3.31
CA LYS A 19 41.76 -16.08 -2.23
C LYS A 19 43.02 -15.20 -2.34
N ARG A 20 42.76 -13.87 -2.31
CA ARG A 20 43.39 -12.82 -1.46
C ARG A 20 44.91 -12.57 -1.71
N SER A 21 45.55 -11.42 -1.54
CA SER A 21 45.30 -10.09 -1.01
C SER A 21 46.37 -9.15 -1.60
N PHE A 22 46.09 -7.85 -1.55
CA PHE A 22 46.98 -6.72 -1.80
C PHE A 22 48.40 -6.82 -1.19
N SER A 23 49.40 -6.30 -1.91
CA SER A 23 50.07 -5.01 -1.61
C SER A 23 51.55 -5.00 -2.02
N THR A 24 52.03 -3.78 -2.28
CA THR A 24 53.42 -3.28 -2.23
C THR A 24 54.23 -3.19 -3.53
N SER A 25 54.63 -1.93 -3.76
CA SER A 25 55.93 -1.49 -4.26
C SER A 25 56.12 -1.33 -5.76
N ALA A 26 56.01 -0.08 -6.23
CA ALA A 26 57.00 0.49 -7.14
C ALA A 26 57.01 2.03 -7.00
N ARG A 27 58.06 2.54 -6.35
CA ARG A 27 58.64 3.85 -6.72
C ARG A 27 59.61 3.58 -7.87
N LEU A 28 59.70 4.49 -8.86
CA LEU A 28 60.82 5.44 -9.01
C LEU A 28 61.02 5.88 -10.48
N HIS A 29 61.08 7.21 -10.66
CA HIS A 29 61.78 8.02 -11.67
C HIS A 29 61.61 7.79 -13.18
N GLN A 30 60.78 8.66 -13.77
CA GLN A 30 61.15 9.80 -14.64
C GLN A 30 62.48 9.78 -15.41
N GLY A 31 62.35 9.90 -16.73
CA GLY A 31 63.30 10.54 -17.64
C GLY A 31 62.53 11.31 -18.72
N GLU A 32 62.77 12.63 -18.79
CA GLU A 32 62.15 13.60 -19.70
C GLU A 32 62.54 13.43 -21.18
N VAL A 33 61.66 13.77 -22.13
CA VAL A 33 61.98 14.65 -23.28
C VAL A 33 60.70 15.42 -23.70
N LYS A 34 60.85 16.73 -23.88
CA LYS A 34 59.86 17.74 -24.30
C LYS A 34 59.22 17.46 -25.68
N GLY A 35 57.92 17.72 -25.79
CA GLY A 35 57.19 17.88 -27.05
C GLY A 35 55.84 18.56 -26.81
N ASN A 36 55.65 19.72 -27.43
CA ASN A 36 54.54 20.66 -27.22
C ASN A 36 53.18 20.06 -27.68
N SER A 37 52.33 19.62 -26.75
CA SER A 37 50.90 19.32 -26.97
C SER A 37 50.14 19.44 -25.65
N PRO A 38 48.97 20.11 -25.60
CA PRO A 38 48.19 20.18 -24.37
C PRO A 38 47.67 18.78 -24.01
N ASP A 39 47.97 18.31 -22.80
CA ASP A 39 47.66 16.96 -22.35
C ASP A 39 46.14 16.66 -22.43
N PRO A 40 45.70 15.62 -23.16
CA PRO A 40 44.28 15.28 -23.30
C PRO A 40 43.65 14.85 -21.98
N SER A 41 44.46 14.46 -21.01
CA SER A 41 44.10 14.11 -19.64
C SER A 41 43.63 15.34 -18.84
N ALA A 42 44.24 16.51 -19.03
CA ALA A 42 43.79 17.73 -18.35
C ALA A 42 42.44 18.23 -18.91
N ALA A 43 42.25 18.14 -20.24
CA ALA A 43 40.98 18.47 -20.89
C ALA A 43 39.86 17.48 -20.51
N THR A 44 40.16 16.19 -20.38
CA THR A 44 39.18 15.19 -19.95
C THR A 44 38.84 15.32 -18.48
N VAL A 45 39.80 15.64 -17.60
CA VAL A 45 39.54 15.91 -16.19
C VAL A 45 38.74 17.21 -16.01
N ALA A 46 39.02 18.25 -16.80
CA ALA A 46 38.21 19.47 -16.82
C ALA A 46 36.78 19.19 -17.30
N ASN A 47 36.60 18.35 -18.33
CA ASN A 47 35.27 17.91 -18.78
C ASN A 47 34.56 17.02 -17.76
N MET A 48 35.27 16.16 -17.05
CA MET A 48 34.71 15.34 -15.97
C MET A 48 34.31 16.19 -14.76
N LEU A 49 35.11 17.21 -14.39
CA LEU A 49 34.78 18.16 -13.33
C LEU A 49 33.59 19.06 -13.73
N ALA A 50 33.52 19.49 -14.99
CA ALA A 50 32.38 20.22 -15.53
C ALA A 50 31.10 19.36 -15.59
N ALA A 51 31.22 18.05 -15.89
CA ALA A 51 30.10 17.11 -15.85
C ALA A 51 29.67 16.77 -14.41
N SER A 52 30.60 16.81 -13.45
CA SER A 52 30.34 16.50 -12.03
C SER A 52 29.77 17.69 -11.26
N ASN A 53 30.15 18.92 -11.63
CA ASN A 53 29.57 20.15 -11.11
C ASN A 53 28.25 20.56 -11.79
N ARG A 54 27.85 19.84 -12.87
CA ARG A 54 26.46 19.77 -13.34
C ARG A 54 25.66 18.77 -12.51
N GLY A 55 25.80 18.85 -11.18
CA GLY A 55 24.74 18.39 -10.32
C GLY A 55 23.47 19.11 -10.75
N GLU A 56 22.40 18.35 -10.96
CA GLU A 56 21.11 18.80 -11.43
C GLU A 56 20.53 19.90 -10.52
N SER A 57 20.99 21.13 -10.67
CA SER A 57 20.14 22.29 -10.45
C SER A 57 19.10 22.25 -11.56
N VAL A 58 17.85 22.18 -11.14
CA VAL A 58 16.69 22.47 -11.97
C VAL A 58 16.80 23.95 -12.31
N ASP A 59 17.57 24.26 -13.36
CA ASP A 59 17.63 25.60 -13.91
C ASP A 59 16.27 25.87 -14.57
N VAL A 60 15.54 26.85 -14.05
CA VAL A 60 14.21 27.31 -14.51
C VAL A 60 14.28 28.02 -15.88
N GLU A 61 15.34 27.79 -16.66
CA GLU A 61 15.54 28.34 -18.01
C GLU A 61 15.63 27.24 -19.10
N ARG A 62 15.24 26.00 -18.79
CA ARG A 62 15.33 24.90 -19.74
C ARG A 62 14.08 24.82 -20.59
N GLY A 63 14.23 25.28 -21.84
CA GLY A 63 13.28 25.06 -22.91
C GLY A 63 12.78 23.61 -22.95
N ILE A 64 11.54 23.48 -23.42
CA ILE A 64 10.79 22.22 -23.49
C ILE A 64 11.72 21.10 -24.02
N PRO A 65 11.87 19.97 -23.30
CA PRO A 65 12.72 18.88 -23.74
C PRO A 65 12.35 18.44 -25.16
N GLU A 66 13.37 18.10 -25.95
CA GLU A 66 13.18 17.77 -27.37
C GLU A 66 12.10 16.71 -27.57
N GLY A 67 11.21 16.94 -28.54
CA GLY A 67 10.09 16.06 -28.86
C GLY A 67 8.78 16.38 -28.14
N PHE A 68 8.78 17.25 -27.12
CA PHE A 68 7.56 17.73 -26.48
C PHE A 68 7.13 19.10 -27.03
N LYS A 69 5.82 19.31 -27.16
CA LYS A 69 5.24 20.63 -27.50
C LYS A 69 5.04 21.52 -26.25
N TYR A 70 4.87 20.90 -25.09
CA TYR A 70 4.66 21.55 -23.79
C TYR A 70 5.48 20.81 -22.73
N GLU A 71 5.68 21.40 -21.56
CA GLU A 71 6.43 20.77 -20.47
C GLU A 71 5.88 19.37 -20.15
N PRO A 72 6.75 18.34 -20.10
CA PRO A 72 6.32 16.99 -19.76
C PRO A 72 5.89 16.91 -18.28
N PRO A 73 4.94 16.04 -17.93
CA PRO A 73 4.53 15.86 -16.54
C PRO A 73 5.69 15.29 -15.71
N THR A 74 5.77 15.70 -14.44
CA THR A 74 6.76 15.19 -13.50
C THR A 74 6.47 13.72 -13.15
N LEU A 75 7.45 12.83 -13.38
CA LEU A 75 7.37 11.43 -13.00
C LEU A 75 7.95 11.20 -11.60
N PRO A 76 7.41 10.25 -10.81
CA PRO A 76 6.30 9.36 -11.12
C PRO A 76 4.92 10.05 -11.04
N LEU A 77 4.04 9.74 -12.00
CA LEU A 77 2.66 10.23 -11.97
C LEU A 77 1.93 9.78 -10.69
N PRO A 78 1.07 10.63 -10.12
CA PRO A 78 0.31 10.27 -8.94
C PRO A 78 -0.66 9.11 -9.23
N PRO A 79 -1.04 8.31 -8.20
CA PRO A 79 -1.79 7.07 -8.42
C PRO A 79 -3.16 7.23 -9.09
N ASN A 80 -3.81 8.38 -8.88
CA ASN A 80 -5.14 8.74 -9.36
C ASN A 80 -5.18 9.10 -10.87
N GLU A 81 -4.04 9.40 -11.49
CA GLU A 81 -3.95 9.66 -12.93
C GLU A 81 -4.00 8.38 -13.77
N ARG A 82 -3.80 7.21 -13.13
CA ARG A 82 -3.95 5.93 -13.81
C ARG A 82 -5.43 5.67 -14.09
N PHE A 83 -5.78 5.41 -15.35
CA PHE A 83 -7.16 5.18 -15.79
C PHE A 83 -7.90 4.13 -14.95
N ASP A 84 -7.24 2.99 -14.68
CA ASP A 84 -7.81 1.89 -13.88
C ASP A 84 -7.99 2.22 -12.40
N ARG A 85 -7.26 3.22 -11.88
CA ARG A 85 -7.24 3.63 -10.47
C ARG A 85 -7.57 5.11 -10.32
N ARG A 86 -8.60 5.56 -11.05
CA ARG A 86 -9.06 6.96 -11.02
C ARG A 86 -9.56 7.41 -9.65
N TYR A 87 -10.19 6.50 -8.91
CA TYR A 87 -10.82 6.78 -7.63
C TYR A 87 -10.00 6.21 -6.47
N GLU A 88 -10.21 6.79 -5.28
CA GLU A 88 -9.69 6.23 -4.04
C GLU A 88 -10.09 4.76 -3.87
N PRO A 89 -9.16 3.87 -3.45
CA PRO A 89 -9.41 2.43 -3.41
C PRO A 89 -10.55 2.04 -2.47
N LEU A 90 -10.82 2.86 -1.45
CA LEU A 90 -11.96 2.65 -0.56
C LEU A 90 -13.28 2.92 -1.29
N VAL A 91 -13.38 4.03 -2.04
CA VAL A 91 -14.58 4.40 -2.80
C VAL A 91 -14.84 3.36 -3.90
N GLU A 92 -13.80 2.93 -4.58
CA GLU A 92 -13.87 1.85 -5.57
C GLU A 92 -14.34 0.53 -4.93
N GLN A 93 -13.80 0.18 -3.76
CA GLN A 93 -14.22 -1.03 -3.05
C GLN A 93 -15.68 -0.95 -2.58
N PHE A 94 -16.11 0.20 -2.07
CA PHE A 94 -17.47 0.40 -1.57
C PHE A 94 -18.48 0.39 -2.72
N THR A 95 -18.20 1.07 -3.83
CA THR A 95 -19.06 1.05 -5.04
C THR A 95 -19.24 -0.37 -5.57
N LYS A 96 -18.15 -1.15 -5.66
CA LYS A 96 -18.20 -2.55 -6.08
C LYS A 96 -18.99 -3.45 -5.13
N LEU A 97 -19.06 -3.13 -3.84
CA LEU A 97 -19.88 -3.87 -2.87
C LEU A 97 -21.37 -3.48 -2.90
N ILE A 98 -21.70 -2.24 -3.28
CA ILE A 98 -23.09 -1.83 -3.55
C ILE A 98 -23.61 -2.49 -4.83
N MET A 99 -22.74 -2.68 -5.83
CA MET A 99 -23.10 -3.17 -7.15
C MET A 99 -23.78 -4.54 -7.10
N LYS A 100 -24.98 -4.63 -7.69
CA LYS A 100 -25.71 -5.89 -7.91
C LYS A 100 -25.88 -6.12 -9.41
N HIS A 101 -25.88 -7.38 -9.84
CA HIS A 101 -26.10 -7.78 -11.25
C HIS A 101 -25.17 -7.11 -12.28
N GLY A 102 -23.95 -6.74 -11.90
CA GLY A 102 -23.00 -6.06 -12.80
C GLY A 102 -23.35 -4.61 -13.15
N LYS A 103 -24.36 -4.00 -12.51
CA LYS A 103 -24.80 -2.63 -12.79
C LYS A 103 -23.89 -1.59 -12.11
N LEU A 104 -22.67 -1.42 -12.65
CA LEU A 104 -21.65 -0.52 -12.08
C LEU A 104 -22.05 0.96 -12.12
N SER A 105 -22.64 1.41 -13.23
CA SER A 105 -23.07 2.81 -13.40
C SER A 105 -24.10 3.24 -12.35
N LEU A 106 -25.06 2.36 -12.04
CA LEU A 106 -26.05 2.59 -10.99
C LEU A 106 -25.39 2.65 -9.61
N ALA A 107 -24.43 1.78 -9.32
CA ALA A 107 -23.69 1.79 -8.05
C ALA A 107 -22.84 3.06 -7.89
N GLN A 108 -22.19 3.52 -8.97
CA GLN A 108 -21.46 4.79 -9.01
C GLN A 108 -22.40 5.98 -8.75
N LYS A 109 -23.60 5.98 -9.35
CA LYS A 109 -24.63 6.99 -9.09
C LYS A 109 -25.06 6.99 -7.61
N HIS A 110 -25.24 5.82 -7.00
CA HIS A 110 -25.55 5.74 -5.59
C HIS A 110 -24.43 6.27 -4.71
N MET A 111 -23.16 5.97 -5.03
CA MET A 111 -22.00 6.49 -4.31
C MET A 111 -21.91 8.01 -4.40
N ALA A 112 -22.10 8.59 -5.58
CA ALA A 112 -22.12 10.04 -5.77
C ALA A 112 -23.18 10.70 -4.86
N LYS A 113 -24.39 10.14 -4.82
CA LYS A 113 -25.47 10.60 -3.92
C LYS A 113 -25.14 10.44 -2.44
N ILE A 114 -24.43 9.37 -2.05
CA ILE A 114 -23.99 9.17 -0.66
C ILE A 114 -23.02 10.28 -0.26
N LEU A 115 -21.99 10.55 -1.09
CA LEU A 115 -21.00 11.58 -0.82
C LEU A 115 -21.63 12.99 -0.82
N GLU A 116 -22.57 13.23 -1.73
CA GLU A 116 -23.34 14.48 -1.77
C GLU A 116 -24.12 14.69 -0.47
N TYR A 117 -24.79 13.65 0.04
CA TYR A 117 -25.52 13.71 1.30
C TYR A 117 -24.59 13.96 2.49
N LEU A 118 -23.42 13.31 2.53
CA LEU A 118 -22.43 13.55 3.59
C LEU A 118 -21.89 14.98 3.57
N ARG A 119 -21.83 15.61 2.39
CA ARG A 119 -21.39 16.99 2.22
C ARG A 119 -22.41 18.01 2.72
N THR A 120 -23.70 17.71 2.57
CA THR A 120 -24.80 18.62 2.97
C THR A 120 -25.30 18.37 4.39
N ALA A 121 -24.99 17.20 4.97
CA ALA A 121 -25.31 16.88 6.35
C ALA A 121 -24.54 17.77 7.35
N PRO A 122 -25.12 18.04 8.52
CA PRO A 122 -24.41 18.74 9.59
C PRO A 122 -23.21 17.93 10.09
N ALA A 123 -22.25 18.63 10.69
CA ALA A 123 -21.08 17.97 11.29
C ALA A 123 -21.52 17.01 12.41
N PRO A 124 -20.98 15.77 12.45
CA PRO A 124 -21.38 14.78 13.43
C PRO A 124 -20.93 15.15 14.85
N LEU A 125 -21.74 14.84 15.84
CA LEU A 125 -21.36 14.99 17.25
C LEU A 125 -20.65 13.71 17.70
N ILE A 126 -19.32 13.75 17.80
CA ILE A 126 -18.51 12.57 18.12
C ILE A 126 -18.64 12.23 19.61
N ASP A 127 -19.09 11.01 19.91
CA ASP A 127 -19.14 10.48 21.26
C ASP A 127 -17.71 10.19 21.78
N PRO A 128 -17.32 10.70 22.97
CA PRO A 128 -15.98 10.49 23.52
C PRO A 128 -15.69 9.03 23.88
N SER A 129 -16.74 8.22 24.10
CA SER A 129 -16.61 6.78 24.42
C SER A 129 -16.15 5.93 23.24
N LYS A 130 -16.37 6.40 22.00
CA LYS A 130 -16.07 5.69 20.76
C LYS A 130 -15.29 6.62 19.85
N PRO A 131 -14.03 6.93 20.19
CA PRO A 131 -13.24 7.86 19.41
C PRO A 131 -13.00 7.31 18.00
N PHE A 132 -13.14 8.20 17.02
CA PHE A 132 -12.69 7.94 15.67
C PHE A 132 -11.18 7.80 15.59
N LEU A 133 -10.72 7.23 14.47
CA LEU A 133 -9.31 7.30 14.09
C LEU A 133 -8.85 8.77 14.03
N PRO A 134 -7.57 9.04 14.35
CA PRO A 134 -7.04 10.40 14.33
C PRO A 134 -7.22 10.99 12.92
N GLY A 135 -7.72 12.22 12.87
CA GLY A 135 -8.10 12.89 11.64
C GLY A 135 -8.44 14.36 11.88
N PRO A 136 -8.93 15.07 10.85
CA PRO A 136 -9.39 16.45 11.00
C PRO A 136 -10.56 16.54 12.00
N PRO A 137 -10.74 17.72 12.63
CA PRO A 137 -11.81 17.94 13.59
C PRO A 137 -13.19 17.77 12.93
N SER A 138 -14.18 17.39 13.72
CA SER A 138 -15.54 17.08 13.24
C SER A 138 -16.15 18.13 12.29
N PRO A 139 -16.04 19.46 12.55
CA PRO A 139 -16.61 20.48 11.67
C PRO A 139 -16.07 20.46 10.23
N GLN A 140 -14.87 19.92 10.01
CA GLN A 140 -14.25 19.86 8.69
C GLN A 140 -14.61 18.59 7.91
N LEU A 141 -15.26 17.60 8.55
CA LEU A 141 -15.60 16.33 7.90
C LEU A 141 -16.58 16.49 6.73
N PRO A 142 -17.66 17.30 6.82
CA PRO A 142 -18.58 17.47 5.69
C PRO A 142 -17.92 18.08 4.45
N LEU A 143 -16.90 18.92 4.61
CA LEU A 143 -16.17 19.53 3.49
C LEU A 143 -15.41 18.47 2.67
N ASN A 144 -14.97 17.39 3.33
CA ASN A 144 -14.20 16.31 2.72
C ASN A 144 -14.96 14.98 2.85
N PRO A 145 -16.02 14.73 2.05
CA PRO A 145 -16.90 13.57 2.21
C PRO A 145 -16.19 12.23 1.97
N ILE A 146 -15.14 12.21 1.14
CA ILE A 146 -14.32 11.02 0.91
C ILE A 146 -13.57 10.64 2.19
N LEU A 147 -12.93 11.62 2.82
CA LEU A 147 -12.20 11.43 4.07
C LEU A 147 -13.15 11.08 5.21
N TYR A 148 -14.33 11.70 5.24
CA TYR A 148 -15.36 11.38 6.21
C TYR A 148 -15.77 9.89 6.10
N LEU A 149 -16.05 9.43 4.88
CA LEU A 149 -16.38 8.03 4.61
C LEU A 149 -15.20 7.10 4.97
N THR A 150 -13.96 7.47 4.66
CA THR A 150 -12.79 6.63 4.96
C THR A 150 -12.59 6.47 6.46
N LEU A 151 -12.67 7.55 7.24
CA LEU A 151 -12.53 7.52 8.69
C LEU A 151 -13.64 6.69 9.35
N ALA A 152 -14.89 6.84 8.91
CA ALA A 152 -16.00 6.06 9.44
C ALA A 152 -15.81 4.56 9.21
N VAL A 153 -15.43 4.16 7.98
CA VAL A 153 -15.21 2.76 7.62
C VAL A 153 -14.00 2.18 8.35
N ASP A 154 -12.87 2.88 8.37
CA ASP A 154 -11.62 2.38 8.98
C ASP A 154 -11.73 2.30 10.51
N SER A 155 -12.51 3.17 11.16
CA SER A 155 -12.75 3.12 12.61
C SER A 155 -13.52 1.86 13.01
N ILE A 156 -14.50 1.45 12.20
CA ILE A 156 -15.28 0.23 12.43
C ILE A 156 -14.48 -1.04 12.12
N ALA A 157 -13.54 -0.95 11.17
CA ALA A 157 -12.96 -2.13 10.56
C ALA A 157 -12.30 -3.05 11.60
N PRO A 158 -12.67 -4.35 11.65
CA PRO A 158 -12.09 -5.27 12.61
C PRO A 158 -10.62 -5.53 12.27
N LEU A 159 -9.77 -5.65 13.30
CA LEU A 159 -8.34 -5.94 13.10
C LEU A 159 -8.09 -7.43 12.81
N PHE A 160 -8.96 -8.29 13.33
CA PHE A 160 -8.83 -9.73 13.28
C PHE A 160 -10.15 -10.36 12.84
N ARG A 161 -10.04 -11.49 12.16
CA ARG A 161 -11.14 -12.44 11.95
C ARG A 161 -10.87 -13.71 12.72
N ILE A 162 -11.91 -14.30 13.27
CA ILE A 162 -11.83 -15.57 13.98
C ILE A 162 -12.05 -16.71 12.99
N ARG A 163 -11.07 -17.60 12.89
CA ARG A 163 -11.15 -18.83 12.11
C ARG A 163 -11.45 -19.99 13.04
N GLN A 164 -12.46 -20.78 12.71
CA GLN A 164 -12.76 -22.02 13.41
C GLN A 164 -11.94 -23.14 12.78
N ILE A 165 -10.95 -23.68 13.50
CA ILE A 165 -10.12 -24.77 12.99
C ILE A 165 -10.41 -26.04 13.79
N ARG A 166 -10.80 -27.10 13.07
CA ARG A 166 -11.20 -28.40 13.63
C ARG A 166 -9.96 -29.26 13.91
N GLY A 167 -9.99 -30.04 14.99
CA GLY A 167 -8.95 -31.04 15.29
C GLY A 167 -7.68 -30.51 15.93
N ILE A 168 -7.63 -29.25 16.35
CA ILE A 168 -6.48 -28.67 17.08
C ILE A 168 -6.58 -28.92 18.58
N ALA A 169 -7.79 -28.94 19.14
CA ALA A 169 -8.02 -29.10 20.57
C ALA A 169 -8.11 -30.57 21.02
N GLY A 170 -7.93 -31.53 20.11
CA GLY A 170 -8.31 -32.94 20.32
C GLY A 170 -9.81 -33.18 20.07
N GLY A 171 -10.22 -34.45 19.98
CA GLY A 171 -11.64 -34.85 19.93
C GLY A 171 -12.47 -34.30 18.75
N GLY A 172 -11.85 -33.81 17.68
CA GLY A 172 -12.56 -33.26 16.50
C GLY A 172 -13.21 -31.88 16.70
N ALA A 173 -13.11 -31.29 17.89
CA ALA A 173 -13.72 -29.99 18.20
C ALA A 173 -13.06 -28.83 17.41
N ALA A 174 -13.87 -27.82 17.08
CA ALA A 174 -13.41 -26.59 16.45
C ALA A 174 -12.91 -25.59 17.51
N LEU A 175 -11.69 -25.08 17.31
CA LEU A 175 -11.09 -24.09 18.18
C LEU A 175 -11.08 -22.72 17.47
N PRO A 176 -11.59 -21.64 18.11
CA PRO A 176 -11.52 -20.31 17.55
C PRO A 176 -10.07 -19.80 17.61
N ILE A 177 -9.55 -19.38 16.46
CA ILE A 177 -8.20 -18.82 16.34
C ILE A 177 -8.30 -17.45 15.67
N PRO A 178 -7.91 -16.36 16.34
CA PRO A 178 -7.88 -15.05 15.72
C PRO A 178 -6.75 -14.97 14.69
N SER A 179 -7.05 -14.40 13.53
CA SER A 179 -6.13 -14.19 12.43
C SER A 179 -6.17 -12.73 11.98
N PRO A 180 -5.01 -12.08 11.75
CA PRO A 180 -4.97 -10.69 11.32
C PRO A 180 -5.52 -10.53 9.91
N LEU A 181 -6.16 -9.39 9.64
CA LEU A 181 -6.73 -9.05 8.34
C LEU A 181 -5.91 -7.98 7.64
N ALA A 182 -5.73 -8.13 6.33
CA ALA A 182 -5.15 -7.07 5.49
C ALA A 182 -6.12 -5.89 5.33
N GLN A 183 -5.63 -4.69 5.03
CA GLN A 183 -6.45 -3.45 4.94
C GLN A 183 -7.70 -3.62 4.07
N ARG A 184 -7.55 -4.19 2.87
CA ARG A 184 -8.66 -4.45 1.95
C ARG A 184 -9.69 -5.41 2.54
N GLN A 185 -9.27 -6.41 3.30
CA GLN A 185 -10.16 -7.35 3.97
C GLN A 185 -10.90 -6.69 5.14
N ARG A 186 -10.19 -5.89 5.95
CA ARG A 186 -10.78 -5.10 7.05
C ARG A 186 -11.90 -4.19 6.55
N ARG A 187 -11.61 -3.40 5.51
CA ARG A 187 -12.60 -2.52 4.86
C ARG A 187 -13.77 -3.30 4.28
N ARG A 188 -13.53 -4.48 3.68
CA ARG A 188 -14.61 -5.32 3.15
C ARG A 188 -15.60 -5.72 4.25
N GLU A 189 -15.11 -6.22 5.38
CA GLU A 189 -15.96 -6.65 6.50
C GLU A 189 -16.74 -5.46 7.10
N ALA A 190 -16.08 -4.31 7.26
CA ALA A 190 -16.74 -3.08 7.71
C ALA A 190 -17.88 -2.66 6.77
N ILE A 191 -17.60 -2.58 5.47
CA ILE A 191 -18.59 -2.15 4.47
C ILE A 191 -19.77 -3.13 4.43
N THR A 192 -19.51 -4.45 4.51
CA THR A 192 -20.60 -5.43 4.58
C THR A 192 -21.51 -5.21 5.79
N TRP A 193 -20.95 -4.91 6.97
CA TRP A 193 -21.78 -4.62 8.15
C TRP A 193 -22.56 -3.32 8.03
N ILE A 194 -21.99 -2.30 7.38
CA ILE A 194 -22.66 -1.03 7.11
C ILE A 194 -23.84 -1.27 6.17
N LEU A 195 -23.66 -2.04 5.09
CA LEU A 195 -24.73 -2.35 4.15
C LEU A 195 -25.86 -3.16 4.82
N GLU A 196 -25.52 -4.15 5.65
CA GLU A 196 -26.50 -4.92 6.43
C GLU A 196 -27.28 -4.04 7.42
N ALA A 197 -26.62 -3.05 8.05
CA ALA A 197 -27.28 -2.12 8.96
C ALA A 197 -28.18 -1.15 8.18
N ALA A 198 -27.68 -0.63 7.06
CA ALA A 198 -28.42 0.27 6.19
C ALA A 198 -29.66 -0.39 5.57
N GLU A 199 -29.64 -1.70 5.30
CA GLU A 199 -30.80 -2.42 4.77
C GLU A 199 -31.97 -2.49 5.78
N LYS A 200 -31.69 -2.44 7.09
CA LYS A 200 -32.71 -2.46 8.15
C LYS A 200 -33.35 -1.10 8.40
N ARG A 201 -32.82 -0.03 7.82
CA ARG A 201 -33.35 1.34 7.96
C ARG A 201 -34.61 1.54 7.13
N ARG A 202 -35.52 2.39 7.61
CA ARG A 202 -36.81 2.65 6.96
C ARG A 202 -36.77 3.73 5.86
N ASP A 203 -35.61 4.32 5.55
CA ASP A 203 -35.57 5.38 4.53
C ASP A 203 -35.84 4.85 3.11
N ASN A 204 -36.50 5.63 2.26
CA ASN A 204 -36.93 5.19 0.93
C ASN A 204 -35.75 4.91 -0.02
N GLN A 205 -34.75 5.79 -0.03
CA GLN A 205 -33.63 5.71 -0.96
C GLN A 205 -32.41 5.03 -0.32
N LEU A 206 -31.83 4.06 -1.02
CA LEU A 206 -30.64 3.32 -0.57
C LEU A 206 -29.46 4.25 -0.20
N SER A 207 -29.21 5.29 -1.02
CA SER A 207 -28.13 6.25 -0.77
C SER A 207 -28.31 6.98 0.56
N HIS A 208 -29.53 7.40 0.88
CA HIS A 208 -29.84 8.06 2.14
C HIS A 208 -29.70 7.10 3.34
N ARG A 209 -30.19 5.85 3.21
CA ARG A 209 -30.01 4.83 4.25
C ARG A 209 -28.54 4.60 4.61
N ILE A 210 -27.68 4.48 3.60
CA ILE A 210 -26.24 4.27 3.79
C ILE A 210 -25.59 5.51 4.39
N ALA A 211 -25.89 6.70 3.88
CA ALA A 211 -25.29 7.94 4.37
C ALA A 211 -25.69 8.23 5.83
N ASN A 212 -26.95 8.00 6.19
CA ASN A 212 -27.41 8.04 7.58
C ASN A 212 -26.70 7.00 8.48
N GLU A 213 -26.24 5.86 7.92
CA GLU A 213 -25.49 4.87 8.71
C GLU A 213 -24.11 5.42 8.99
N ILE A 214 -23.46 5.99 7.98
CA ILE A 214 -22.14 6.62 8.13
C ILE A 214 -22.18 7.75 9.18
N ILE A 215 -23.24 8.57 9.20
CA ILE A 215 -23.41 9.61 10.22
C ILE A 215 -23.63 8.99 11.60
N ALA A 216 -24.52 8.00 11.74
CA ALA A 216 -24.74 7.32 13.02
C ALA A 216 -23.49 6.59 13.55
N ILE A 217 -22.61 6.15 12.65
CA ILE A 217 -21.31 5.58 12.98
C ILE A 217 -20.39 6.65 13.56
N ALA A 218 -20.39 7.83 12.95
CA ALA A 218 -19.59 8.98 13.40
C ALA A 218 -20.01 9.52 14.75
N GLU A 219 -21.30 9.46 15.03
CA GLU A 219 -21.84 9.77 16.34
C GLU A 219 -21.71 8.61 17.34
N GLY A 220 -21.12 7.47 16.96
CA GLY A 220 -20.98 6.32 17.87
C GLY A 220 -22.28 5.54 18.17
N LYS A 221 -23.43 5.93 17.59
CA LYS A 221 -24.75 5.35 17.85
C LYS A 221 -25.06 4.08 17.06
N SER A 222 -24.30 3.79 16.00
CA SER A 222 -24.58 2.63 15.14
C SER A 222 -24.33 1.28 15.84
N SER A 223 -25.20 0.30 15.54
CA SER A 223 -25.10 -1.08 16.02
C SER A 223 -23.82 -1.80 15.58
N VAL A 224 -23.17 -1.30 14.53
CA VAL A 224 -21.94 -1.88 13.97
C VAL A 224 -20.78 -1.82 14.96
N TRP A 225 -20.76 -0.82 15.86
CA TRP A 225 -19.78 -0.74 16.95
C TRP A 225 -19.85 -1.95 17.89
N LEU A 226 -21.05 -2.45 18.17
CA LEU A 226 -21.26 -3.65 19.00
C LEU A 226 -20.73 -4.90 18.28
N LYS A 227 -20.96 -5.04 16.97
CA LYS A 227 -20.41 -6.14 16.17
C LYS A 227 -18.88 -6.16 16.21
N ARG A 228 -18.23 -4.99 16.02
CA ARG A 228 -16.77 -4.84 16.13
C ARG A 228 -16.26 -5.26 17.51
N ALA A 229 -16.88 -4.75 18.57
CA ALA A 229 -16.50 -5.04 19.95
C ALA A 229 -16.65 -6.53 20.28
N ALA A 230 -17.70 -7.19 19.80
CA ALA A 230 -17.93 -8.62 20.00
C ALA A 230 -16.79 -9.48 19.41
N ILE A 231 -16.36 -9.17 18.18
CA ILE A 231 -15.25 -9.89 17.52
C ILE A 231 -13.92 -9.64 18.24
N HIS A 232 -13.65 -8.40 18.66
CA HIS A 232 -12.42 -8.08 19.39
C HIS A 232 -12.40 -8.77 20.76
N LYS A 233 -13.53 -8.79 21.48
CA LYS A 233 -13.67 -9.51 22.75
C LYS A 233 -13.41 -11.00 22.57
N GLN A 234 -14.02 -11.62 21.55
CA GLN A 234 -13.83 -13.04 21.28
C GLN A 234 -12.38 -13.35 20.85
N ALA A 235 -11.72 -12.44 20.11
CA ALA A 235 -10.31 -12.55 19.78
C ALA A 235 -9.41 -12.49 21.03
N THR A 236 -9.69 -11.57 21.97
CA THR A 236 -8.95 -11.47 23.24
C THR A 236 -9.09 -12.73 24.09
N VAL A 237 -10.30 -13.29 24.19
CA VAL A 237 -10.56 -14.55 24.93
C VAL A 237 -9.79 -15.72 24.31
N SER A 238 -9.75 -15.79 22.97
CA SER A 238 -9.13 -16.90 22.23
C SER A 238 -7.64 -16.71 21.90
N ARG A 239 -6.98 -15.68 22.45
CA ARG A 239 -5.57 -15.36 22.13
C ARG A 239 -4.59 -16.50 22.38
N ALA A 240 -4.85 -17.34 23.39
CA ALA A 240 -3.99 -18.47 23.73
C ALA A 240 -3.97 -19.56 22.65
N ASN A 241 -5.05 -19.68 21.87
CA ASN A 241 -5.22 -20.71 20.85
C ASN A 241 -4.24 -20.55 19.67
N ILE A 242 -3.68 -19.35 19.47
CA ILE A 242 -2.69 -19.05 18.43
C ILE A 242 -1.45 -19.94 18.59
N ARG A 243 -0.97 -20.13 19.83
CA ARG A 243 0.21 -20.97 20.10
C ARG A 243 -0.03 -22.42 19.72
N ARG A 244 -1.19 -22.98 20.12
CA ARG A 244 -1.59 -24.36 19.76
C ARG A 244 -1.62 -24.56 18.25
N ALA A 245 -2.15 -23.59 17.51
CA ALA A 245 -2.17 -23.64 16.04
C ALA A 245 -0.77 -23.67 15.41
N SER A 246 0.19 -22.91 15.98
CA SER A 246 1.57 -22.88 15.48
C SER A 246 2.33 -24.18 15.73
N GLN A 247 2.10 -24.86 16.86
CA GLN A 247 2.78 -26.10 17.24
C GLN A 247 2.40 -27.27 16.31
N GLN A 248 1.12 -27.41 15.97
CA GLN A 248 0.66 -28.49 15.09
C GLN A 248 1.18 -28.37 13.65
N ARG A 249 1.42 -27.14 13.17
CA ARG A 249 2.06 -26.93 11.86
C ARG A 249 3.51 -27.41 11.81
N ARG A 250 4.22 -27.42 12.96
CA ARG A 250 5.59 -27.93 13.06
C ARG A 250 5.63 -29.46 13.07
N GLY A 251 4.70 -30.10 13.78
CA GLY A 251 4.61 -31.57 13.84
C GLY A 251 4.16 -32.28 12.55
N ARG A 252 3.65 -31.54 11.56
CA ARG A 252 3.31 -32.07 10.21
C ARG A 252 4.44 -31.95 9.18
N LYS A 253 5.54 -31.28 9.51
CA LYS A 253 6.69 -31.06 8.62
C LYS A 253 7.88 -31.99 8.91
N GLN A 254 7.68 -32.96 9.81
CA GLN A 254 8.55 -34.11 10.01
C GLN A 254 7.79 -35.35 9.55
#